data_AF-A0AA39MTC6-F1
#
_entry.id   AF-A0AA39MTC6-F1
#
_cell.length_a   1.000
_cell.length_b   1.000
_cell.length_c   1.000
_cell.angle_alpha   90.00
_cell.angle_beta   90.00
_cell.angle_gamma   90.00
#
_symmetry.space_group_name_H-M   'P 1'
#
loop_
_entity.id
_entity.type
_entity.pdbx_description
1 polymer ?
#
loop_
_entity_poly.entity_id
_entity_poly.type
_entity_poly.pdbx_seq_one_letter_code
_entity_poly.pdbx_strand_id
1 'polypeptide(L)'
;MNNSVEVQVLDRLNGQFAVASHSGCIKVFKIMNNKLSKALLWSVAIQDIPRGLAFAGHLNDHLMIFTVYTGEVIHIEAATKQVVQKTRLLGANGSATLSPDQRTLAVHNLNTGQFDLYPQNPLSASPTTSLTVSTTAGGHLIKQCAFAEEQAHSLLWETVYNNWHTRMYWKKTEMKEIADHHDCQIKQAQEEEARKVREAQAAQKAQEDKLVSLSVAFNIAMFLMVLVVALCIWSATYFYRAVVLSIVS
;
A
#
# COMPACT_ATOMS: atom_id res chain seq x y z
N MET A 1 -21.88 -25.73 16.97
CA MET A 1 -20.62 -26.39 17.37
C MET A 1 -19.56 -25.33 17.58
N ASN A 2 -18.83 -25.38 18.70
CA ASN A 2 -17.68 -24.51 18.94
C ASN A 2 -16.49 -25.10 18.19
N ASN A 3 -16.10 -24.49 17.07
CA ASN A 3 -14.89 -24.89 16.34
C ASN A 3 -13.66 -24.35 17.06
N SER A 4 -12.54 -25.09 17.02
CA SER A 4 -11.27 -24.64 17.57
C SER A 4 -10.83 -23.34 16.90
N VAL A 5 -10.31 -22.41 17.70
CA VAL A 5 -9.61 -21.24 17.19
C VAL A 5 -8.23 -21.69 16.74
N GLU A 6 -7.91 -21.45 15.48
CA GLU A 6 -6.59 -21.78 14.90
C GLU A 6 -5.62 -20.62 15.07
N VAL A 7 -6.10 -19.41 14.77
CA VAL A 7 -5.28 -18.20 14.76
C VAL A 7 -6.08 -16.99 15.22
N GLN A 8 -5.37 -16.03 15.80
CA GLN A 8 -5.93 -14.78 16.28
C GLN A 8 -4.93 -13.64 16.07
N VAL A 9 -5.42 -12.42 15.90
CA VAL A 9 -4.59 -11.23 15.77
C VAL A 9 -5.28 -10.02 16.40
N LEU A 10 -4.48 -9.15 17.01
CA LEU A 10 -4.91 -7.93 17.66
C LEU A 10 -4.46 -6.72 16.84
N ASP A 11 -5.41 -5.92 16.37
CA ASP A 11 -5.16 -4.58 15.87
C ASP A 11 -5.16 -3.61 17.05
N ARG A 12 -3.97 -3.23 17.51
CA ARG A 12 -3.82 -2.24 18.59
C ARG A 12 -4.16 -0.83 18.14
N LEU A 13 -4.04 -0.52 16.85
CA LEU A 13 -4.27 0.81 16.31
C LEU A 13 -5.77 1.12 16.31
N ASN A 14 -6.58 0.23 15.73
CA ASN A 14 -8.03 0.44 15.67
C ASN A 14 -8.79 -0.27 16.80
N GLY A 15 -8.10 -0.92 17.74
CA GLY A 15 -8.74 -1.69 18.82
C GLY A 15 -9.65 -2.78 18.25
N GLN A 16 -9.19 -3.57 17.29
CA GLN A 16 -9.93 -4.70 16.73
C GLN A 16 -9.26 -6.01 17.12
N PHE A 17 -10.05 -7.07 17.27
CA PHE A 17 -9.55 -8.41 17.55
C PHE A 17 -10.19 -9.38 16.57
N ALA A 18 -9.36 -10.04 15.77
CA ALA A 18 -9.79 -11.02 14.81
C ALA A 18 -9.41 -12.42 15.29
N VAL A 19 -10.33 -13.36 15.14
CA VAL A 19 -10.10 -14.79 15.38
C VAL A 19 -10.57 -15.57 14.17
N ALA A 20 -9.84 -16.61 13.83
CA ALA A 20 -10.24 -17.54 12.80
C ALA A 20 -10.24 -18.97 13.32
N SER A 21 -11.28 -19.69 12.94
CA SER A 21 -11.49 -21.08 13.32
C SER A 21 -11.00 -22.04 12.24
N HIS A 22 -10.83 -23.31 12.62
CA HIS A 22 -10.41 -24.37 11.71
C HIS A 22 -11.36 -24.54 10.52
N SER A 23 -12.64 -24.22 10.67
CA SER A 23 -13.63 -24.34 9.60
C SER A 23 -13.62 -23.15 8.62
N GLY A 24 -12.61 -22.28 8.66
CA GLY A 24 -12.56 -21.09 7.81
C GLY A 24 -13.53 -19.98 8.22
N CYS A 25 -14.12 -20.02 9.42
CA CYS A 25 -14.94 -18.90 9.91
C CYS A 25 -14.05 -17.89 10.64
N ILE A 26 -14.02 -16.65 10.12
CA ILE A 26 -13.32 -15.51 10.69
C ILE A 26 -14.33 -14.58 11.34
N LYS A 27 -14.03 -14.10 12.53
CA LYS A 27 -14.85 -13.16 13.30
C LYS A 27 -13.98 -12.01 13.79
N VAL A 28 -14.48 -10.80 13.65
CA VAL A 28 -13.81 -9.58 14.12
C VAL A 28 -14.66 -8.90 15.17
N PHE A 29 -14.02 -8.51 16.25
CA PHE A 29 -14.61 -7.86 17.42
C PHE A 29 -13.95 -6.50 17.63
N LYS A 30 -14.69 -5.58 18.25
CA LYS A 30 -14.12 -4.32 18.74
C LYS A 30 -13.65 -4.49 20.19
N ILE A 31 -12.53 -3.88 20.54
CA ILE A 31 -12.07 -3.71 21.93
C ILE A 31 -12.35 -2.25 22.31
N MET A 32 -13.08 -2.06 23.40
CA MET A 32 -13.39 -0.74 23.95
C MET A 32 -13.07 -0.74 25.45
N ASN A 33 -12.36 0.28 25.92
CA ASN A 33 -11.99 0.43 27.34
C ASN A 33 -11.32 -0.85 27.92
N ASN A 34 -10.36 -1.41 27.17
CA ASN A 34 -9.65 -2.66 27.52
C ASN A 34 -10.56 -3.88 27.72
N LYS A 35 -11.79 -3.85 27.18
CA LYS A 35 -12.73 -4.97 27.21
C LYS A 35 -13.13 -5.36 25.78
N LEU A 36 -13.14 -6.66 25.51
CA LEU A 36 -13.68 -7.19 24.28
C LEU A 36 -15.18 -6.91 24.22
N SER A 37 -15.63 -6.23 23.18
CA SER A 37 -17.06 -6.02 22.94
C SER A 37 -17.75 -7.37 22.74
N LYS A 38 -18.92 -7.53 23.35
CA LYS A 38 -19.79 -8.68 23.07
C LYS A 38 -20.40 -8.60 21.67
N ALA A 39 -20.50 -7.41 21.10
CA ALA A 39 -21.01 -7.20 19.75
C ALA A 39 -19.92 -7.53 18.72
N LEU A 40 -20.25 -8.48 17.84
CA LEU A 40 -19.45 -8.83 16.67
C LEU A 40 -19.44 -7.64 15.70
N LEU A 41 -18.25 -7.23 15.24
CA LEU A 41 -18.11 -6.21 14.19
C LEU A 41 -18.55 -6.81 12.85
N TRP A 42 -18.01 -7.98 12.52
CA TRP A 42 -18.40 -8.78 11.37
C TRP A 42 -17.83 -10.19 11.39
N SER A 43 -18.33 -11.03 10.49
CA SER A 43 -17.80 -12.37 10.22
C SER A 43 -17.85 -12.67 8.73
N VAL A 44 -16.89 -13.50 8.30
CA VAL A 44 -16.80 -14.04 6.94
C VAL A 44 -16.41 -15.51 7.04
N ALA A 45 -16.88 -16.31 6.08
CA ALA A 45 -16.45 -17.69 5.93
C ALA A 45 -15.63 -17.83 4.65
N ILE A 46 -14.49 -18.52 4.76
CA ILE A 46 -13.66 -18.93 3.63
C ILE A 46 -13.71 -20.46 3.51
N GLN A 47 -13.38 -20.98 2.33
CA GLN A 47 -13.39 -22.42 2.04
C GLN A 47 -12.00 -23.05 2.24
N ASP A 48 -11.29 -22.66 3.30
CA ASP A 48 -9.97 -23.21 3.66
C ASP A 48 -9.69 -22.99 5.17
N ILE A 49 -8.62 -23.59 5.67
CA ILE A 49 -8.12 -23.46 7.04
C ILE A 49 -7.18 -22.23 7.11
N PRO A 50 -7.48 -21.23 7.97
CA PRO A 50 -6.59 -20.10 8.20
C PRO A 50 -5.39 -20.50 9.07
N ARG A 51 -4.16 -20.22 8.63
CA ARG A 51 -2.90 -20.43 9.37
C ARG A 51 -2.18 -19.16 9.80
N GLY A 52 -2.70 -18.02 9.41
CA GLY A 52 -2.25 -16.75 9.96
C GLY A 52 -3.30 -15.68 9.72
N LEU A 53 -3.22 -14.63 10.53
CA LEU A 53 -3.95 -13.39 10.32
C LEU A 53 -2.99 -12.23 10.57
N ALA A 54 -3.10 -11.18 9.77
CA ALA A 54 -2.39 -9.93 10.00
C ALA A 54 -3.28 -8.75 9.60
N PHE A 55 -3.32 -7.72 10.44
CA PHE A 55 -3.85 -6.44 10.00
C PHE A 55 -2.74 -5.68 9.24
N ALA A 56 -3.08 -5.11 8.10
CA ALA A 56 -2.13 -4.48 7.18
C ALA A 56 -2.70 -3.23 6.50
N GLY A 57 -1.81 -2.45 5.89
CA GLY A 57 -2.09 -1.17 5.23
C GLY A 57 -1.87 0.05 6.13
N HIS A 58 -2.00 1.25 5.56
CA HIS A 58 -1.59 2.52 6.19
C HIS A 58 -2.23 2.77 7.56
N LEU A 59 -3.42 2.22 7.81
CA LEU A 59 -4.12 2.31 9.09
C LEU A 59 -4.71 0.96 9.49
N ASN A 60 -4.05 -0.15 9.16
CA ASN A 60 -4.61 -1.49 9.38
C ASN A 60 -6.02 -1.64 8.76
N ASP A 61 -6.21 -1.05 7.59
CA ASP A 61 -7.47 -1.01 6.84
C ASP A 61 -7.79 -2.34 6.14
N HIS A 62 -6.83 -3.27 6.10
CA HIS A 62 -7.01 -4.62 5.57
C HIS A 62 -6.74 -5.68 6.63
N LEU A 63 -7.54 -6.76 6.60
CA LEU A 63 -7.21 -8.03 7.25
C LEU A 63 -6.69 -9.00 6.19
N MET A 64 -5.45 -9.43 6.35
CA MET A 64 -4.84 -10.50 5.57
C MET A 64 -5.12 -11.85 6.22
N ILE A 65 -5.52 -12.82 5.40
CA ILE A 65 -5.79 -14.20 5.82
C ILE A 65 -4.90 -15.13 5.00
N PHE A 66 -4.09 -15.93 5.69
CA PHE A 66 -3.20 -16.90 5.06
C PHE A 66 -3.81 -18.30 5.16
N THR A 67 -4.03 -18.94 4.03
CA THR A 67 -4.76 -20.22 3.95
C THR A 67 -3.82 -21.40 3.74
N VAL A 68 -4.14 -22.57 4.31
CA VAL A 68 -3.27 -23.76 4.23
C VAL A 68 -3.23 -24.32 2.82
N TYR A 69 -4.35 -24.83 2.33
CA TYR A 69 -4.35 -25.79 1.23
C TYR A 69 -4.24 -25.10 -0.12
N THR A 70 -4.91 -23.95 -0.28
CA THR A 70 -4.84 -23.18 -1.53
C THR A 70 -3.54 -22.37 -1.63
N GLY A 71 -2.86 -22.12 -0.50
CA GLY A 71 -1.69 -21.25 -0.46
C GLY A 71 -2.03 -19.79 -0.75
N GLU A 72 -3.30 -19.39 -0.59
CA GLU A 72 -3.75 -18.02 -0.86
C GLU A 72 -3.54 -17.08 0.33
N VAL A 73 -3.19 -15.84 -0.01
CA VAL A 73 -3.31 -14.67 0.85
C VAL A 73 -4.54 -13.87 0.41
N ILE A 74 -5.53 -13.80 1.28
CA ILE A 74 -6.80 -13.11 1.02
C ILE A 74 -6.77 -11.77 1.76
N HIS A 75 -6.89 -10.68 1.04
CA HIS A 75 -7.02 -9.33 1.59
C HIS A 75 -8.49 -8.96 1.68
N ILE A 76 -8.96 -8.68 2.88
CA ILE A 76 -10.32 -8.21 3.14
C ILE A 76 -10.25 -6.80 3.69
N GLU A 77 -10.98 -5.86 3.09
CA GLU A 77 -11.10 -4.51 3.62
C GLU A 77 -11.88 -4.55 4.94
N ALA A 78 -11.26 -4.07 6.02
CA ALA A 78 -11.77 -4.24 7.38
C ALA A 78 -13.09 -3.48 7.64
N ALA A 79 -13.34 -2.41 6.88
CA ALA A 79 -14.57 -1.60 6.99
C ALA A 79 -15.73 -2.22 6.20
N THR A 80 -15.50 -2.58 4.93
CA THR A 80 -16.56 -3.02 4.01
C THR A 80 -16.77 -4.53 4.00
N LYS A 81 -15.79 -5.29 4.49
CA LYS A 81 -15.76 -6.76 4.52
C LYS A 81 -15.63 -7.37 3.12
N GLN A 82 -15.28 -6.57 2.12
CA GLN A 82 -15.11 -7.03 0.75
C GLN A 82 -13.73 -7.64 0.57
N VAL A 83 -13.66 -8.71 -0.21
CA VAL A 83 -12.38 -9.27 -0.66
C VAL A 83 -11.82 -8.33 -1.73
N VAL A 84 -10.71 -7.67 -1.42
CA VAL A 84 -10.05 -6.71 -2.32
C VAL A 84 -9.09 -7.44 -3.25
N GLN A 85 -8.33 -8.39 -2.71
CA GLN A 85 -7.29 -9.10 -3.44
C GLN A 85 -7.16 -10.54 -2.94
N LYS A 86 -6.84 -11.44 -3.86
CA LYS A 86 -6.37 -12.79 -3.56
C LYS A 86 -5.07 -13.02 -4.32
N THR A 87 -4.02 -13.38 -3.60
CA THR A 87 -2.73 -13.74 -4.20
C THR A 87 -2.41 -15.17 -3.86
N ARG A 88 -2.17 -16.00 -4.87
CA ARG A 88 -1.73 -17.38 -4.68
C ARG A 88 -0.21 -17.43 -4.56
N LEU A 89 0.29 -18.04 -3.50
CA LEU A 89 1.73 -18.26 -3.28
C LEU A 89 2.19 -19.58 -3.91
N LEU A 90 3.51 -19.82 -3.92
CA LEU A 90 4.12 -20.97 -4.59
C LEU A 90 3.78 -22.34 -3.96
N GLY A 91 3.19 -22.38 -2.77
CA GLY A 91 2.89 -23.63 -2.08
C GLY A 91 1.87 -23.48 -0.96
N ALA A 92 1.57 -24.60 -0.30
CA ALA A 92 0.70 -24.63 0.86
C ALA A 92 1.37 -23.94 2.07
N ASN A 93 0.58 -23.20 2.86
CA ASN A 93 1.11 -22.38 3.94
C ASN A 93 1.04 -23.14 5.28
N GLY A 94 2.19 -23.41 5.89
CA GLY A 94 2.28 -24.02 7.21
C GLY A 94 2.12 -23.00 8.34
N SER A 95 2.73 -21.83 8.16
CA SER A 95 2.68 -20.68 9.05
C SER A 95 2.98 -19.43 8.24
N ALA A 96 2.42 -18.29 8.63
CA ALA A 96 2.69 -17.02 7.99
C ALA A 96 2.73 -15.89 9.02
N THR A 97 3.68 -14.97 8.87
CA THR A 97 3.78 -13.77 9.69
C THR A 97 4.17 -12.57 8.84
N LEU A 98 3.47 -11.47 9.04
CA LEU A 98 3.82 -10.18 8.47
C LEU A 98 4.86 -9.50 9.39
N SER A 99 5.84 -8.83 8.80
CA SER A 99 6.81 -8.03 9.57
C SER A 99 6.15 -6.82 10.22
N PRO A 100 6.69 -6.30 11.34
CA PRO A 100 6.10 -5.14 12.03
C PRO A 100 6.02 -3.89 11.16
N ASP A 101 7.01 -3.68 10.28
CA ASP A 101 7.02 -2.61 9.27
C ASP A 101 6.11 -2.87 8.06
N GLN A 102 5.45 -4.04 8.02
CA GLN A 102 4.55 -4.52 6.96
C GLN A 102 5.19 -4.60 5.57
N ARG A 103 6.52 -4.71 5.47
CA ARG A 103 7.25 -4.78 4.19
C ARG A 103 7.57 -6.20 3.75
N THR A 104 7.61 -7.15 4.68
CA THR A 104 8.01 -8.53 4.41
C THR A 104 7.01 -9.50 5.00
N LEU A 105 6.58 -10.45 4.19
CA LEU A 105 5.78 -11.60 4.64
C LEU A 105 6.67 -12.84 4.63
N ALA A 106 6.83 -13.47 5.78
CA ALA A 106 7.49 -14.77 5.90
C ALA A 106 6.44 -15.88 5.92
N VAL A 107 6.59 -16.87 5.03
CA VAL A 107 5.67 -18.00 4.89
C VAL A 107 6.46 -19.30 4.96
N HIS A 108 6.08 -20.20 5.85
CA HIS A 108 6.58 -21.57 5.82
C HIS A 108 5.88 -22.32 4.69
N ASN A 109 6.61 -22.61 3.62
CA ASN A 109 6.12 -23.33 2.46
C ASN A 109 6.19 -24.85 2.73
N LEU A 110 5.03 -25.49 2.87
CA LEU A 110 4.94 -26.91 3.19
C LEU A 110 5.44 -27.81 2.05
N ASN A 111 5.46 -27.33 0.81
CA ASN A 111 5.95 -28.09 -0.34
C ASN A 111 7.47 -28.21 -0.32
N THR A 112 8.18 -27.16 0.11
CA THR A 112 9.65 -27.12 0.12
C THR A 112 10.26 -27.33 1.50
N GLY A 113 9.49 -27.13 2.57
CA GLY A 113 9.96 -27.13 3.95
C GLY A 113 10.81 -25.91 4.32
N GLN A 114 10.76 -24.84 3.50
CA GLN A 114 11.56 -23.62 3.68
C GLN A 114 10.68 -22.43 4.09
N PHE A 115 11.29 -21.36 4.58
CA PHE A 115 10.60 -20.08 4.73
C PHE A 115 10.81 -19.23 3.49
N ASP A 116 9.74 -18.97 2.77
CA ASP A 116 9.71 -18.03 1.65
C ASP A 116 9.42 -16.61 2.17
N LEU A 117 10.24 -15.64 1.76
CA LEU A 117 10.10 -14.23 2.08
C LEU A 117 9.52 -13.49 0.87
N TYR A 118 8.33 -12.94 1.03
CA TYR A 118 7.64 -12.17 0.00
C TYR A 118 7.71 -10.68 0.32
N PRO A 119 7.97 -9.83 -0.67
CA PRO A 119 7.81 -8.39 -0.50
C PRO A 119 6.31 -8.08 -0.36
N GLN A 120 5.99 -7.09 0.47
CA GLN A 120 4.65 -6.56 0.63
C GLN A 120 4.53 -5.18 -0.01
N ASN A 121 3.35 -4.89 -0.54
CA ASN A 121 3.01 -3.67 -1.27
C ASN A 121 3.86 -3.41 -2.53
N PRO A 122 3.52 -4.06 -3.66
CA PRO A 122 2.49 -5.09 -3.82
C PRO A 122 2.97 -6.48 -3.38
N LEU A 123 2.05 -7.31 -2.89
CA LEU A 123 2.35 -8.72 -2.63
C LEU A 123 2.58 -9.46 -3.95
N SER A 124 3.82 -9.93 -4.14
CA SER A 124 4.23 -10.75 -5.30
C SER A 124 3.82 -12.22 -5.11
N ALA A 125 3.52 -12.92 -6.22
CA ALA A 125 3.29 -14.37 -6.22
C ALA A 125 4.59 -15.18 -6.03
N SER A 126 5.74 -14.54 -6.25
CA SER A 126 7.07 -15.16 -6.12
C SER A 126 7.83 -14.54 -4.94
N PRO A 127 8.54 -15.35 -4.13
CA PRO A 127 9.34 -14.85 -3.03
C PRO A 127 10.61 -14.16 -3.53
N THR A 128 11.08 -13.17 -2.78
CA THR A 128 12.39 -12.53 -2.99
C THR A 128 13.53 -13.46 -2.58
N THR A 129 13.31 -14.26 -1.53
CA THR A 129 14.33 -15.14 -0.96
C THR A 129 13.66 -16.30 -0.23
N SER A 130 14.31 -17.45 -0.24
CA SER A 130 13.90 -18.61 0.56
C SER A 130 14.99 -18.94 1.58
N LEU A 131 14.58 -19.20 2.81
CA LEU A 131 15.46 -19.54 3.92
C LEU A 131 15.31 -21.03 4.21
N THR A 132 16.39 -21.77 3.94
CA THR A 132 16.46 -23.17 4.37
C THR A 132 16.45 -23.26 5.88
N VAL A 133 15.51 -24.06 6.39
CA VAL A 133 15.41 -24.43 7.80
C VAL A 133 15.94 -25.84 7.93
N SER A 134 17.10 -25.99 8.59
CA SER A 134 17.57 -27.33 8.96
C SER A 134 16.76 -27.82 10.15
N THR A 135 15.69 -28.57 9.91
CA THR A 135 15.08 -29.41 10.96
C THR A 135 16.03 -30.57 11.20
N THR A 136 16.96 -30.40 12.13
CA THR A 136 18.01 -31.39 12.46
C THR A 136 17.47 -32.72 13.00
N ALA A 137 16.17 -32.81 13.25
CA ALA A 137 15.49 -34.04 13.63
C ALA A 137 14.25 -34.25 12.75
N GLY A 138 14.22 -35.37 12.02
CA GLY A 138 13.03 -35.78 11.27
C GLY A 138 11.81 -35.83 12.19
N GLY A 139 10.68 -35.27 11.72
CA GLY A 139 9.41 -35.24 12.45
C GLY A 139 9.09 -33.96 13.22
N HIS A 140 9.94 -32.92 13.15
CA HIS A 140 9.59 -31.59 13.67
C HIS A 140 8.71 -30.84 12.65
N LEU A 141 7.50 -30.47 13.07
CA LEU A 141 6.64 -29.59 12.28
C LEU A 141 6.73 -28.16 12.80
N ILE A 142 6.96 -27.21 11.89
CA ILE A 142 6.91 -25.78 12.20
C ILE A 142 5.45 -25.40 12.42
N LYS A 143 5.13 -24.91 13.62
CA LYS A 143 3.77 -24.54 14.01
C LYS A 143 3.50 -23.06 13.80
N GLN A 144 4.48 -22.22 14.17
CA GLN A 144 4.35 -20.77 14.13
C GLN A 144 5.70 -20.13 13.81
N CYS A 145 5.65 -18.96 13.18
CA CYS A 145 6.78 -18.06 13.03
C CYS A 145 6.41 -16.64 13.47
N ALA A 146 7.43 -15.85 13.83
CA ALA A 146 7.30 -14.45 14.18
C ALA A 146 8.61 -13.72 13.89
N PHE A 147 8.53 -12.44 13.53
CA PHE A 147 9.71 -11.58 13.48
C PHE A 147 10.09 -11.13 14.89
N ALA A 148 11.39 -11.18 15.22
CA ALA A 148 11.88 -10.82 16.56
C ALA A 148 12.03 -9.30 16.77
N GLU A 149 12.19 -8.55 15.67
CA GLU A 149 12.63 -7.15 15.67
C GLU A 149 11.70 -6.30 14.79
N GLU A 150 11.58 -5.00 15.11
CA GLU A 150 10.75 -4.05 14.36
C GLU A 150 11.16 -3.96 12.88
N GLN A 151 12.47 -4.03 12.62
CA GLN A 151 13.05 -3.98 11.28
C GLN A 151 13.08 -5.35 10.56
N ALA A 152 12.40 -6.35 11.11
CA ALA A 152 12.23 -7.67 10.50
C ALA A 152 13.53 -8.43 10.18
N HIS A 153 14.67 -8.08 10.80
CA HIS A 153 15.97 -8.69 10.48
C HIS A 153 16.11 -10.16 10.93
N SER A 154 15.31 -10.56 11.90
CA SER A 154 15.42 -11.84 12.58
C SER A 154 14.07 -12.56 12.53
N LEU A 155 14.04 -13.77 11.99
CA LEU A 155 12.87 -14.64 11.97
C LEU A 155 13.03 -15.74 13.03
N LEU A 156 12.03 -15.86 13.89
CA LEU A 156 11.89 -16.92 14.90
C LEU A 156 10.83 -17.90 14.43
N TRP A 157 11.03 -19.17 14.76
CA TRP A 157 9.99 -20.18 14.57
C TRP A 157 9.97 -21.21 15.68
N GLU A 158 8.76 -21.71 15.92
CA GLU A 158 8.46 -22.74 16.89
C GLU A 158 8.27 -24.08 16.16
N THR A 159 8.98 -25.11 16.63
CA THR A 159 8.71 -26.49 16.20
C THR A 159 8.06 -27.28 17.33
N VAL A 160 7.15 -28.19 16.96
CA VAL A 160 6.54 -29.15 17.88
C VAL A 160 7.00 -30.55 17.48
N TYR A 161 7.46 -31.32 18.46
CA TYR A 161 7.75 -32.75 18.35
C TYR A 161 6.70 -33.55 19.12
N ASN A 162 6.48 -34.82 18.73
CA ASN A 162 5.42 -35.75 19.17
C ASN A 162 5.30 -36.06 20.68
N ASN A 163 5.69 -35.17 21.61
CA ASN A 163 5.33 -35.16 23.03
C ASN A 163 5.74 -33.83 23.71
N TRP A 164 5.00 -32.74 23.46
CA TRP A 164 4.95 -31.49 24.26
C TRP A 164 6.24 -30.65 24.41
N HIS A 165 7.33 -30.99 23.74
CA HIS A 165 8.57 -30.19 23.82
C HIS A 165 8.61 -29.15 22.71
N THR A 166 8.40 -27.89 23.08
CA THR A 166 8.60 -26.72 22.22
C THR A 166 10.09 -26.35 22.20
N ARG A 167 10.67 -26.21 21.00
CA ARG A 167 11.98 -25.57 20.80
C ARG A 167 11.83 -24.32 19.94
N MET A 168 12.39 -23.23 20.43
CA MET A 168 12.52 -21.95 19.72
C MET A 168 13.84 -21.95 18.96
N TYR A 169 13.76 -21.68 17.66
CA TYR A 169 14.93 -21.49 16.81
C TYR A 169 14.96 -20.04 16.31
N TRP A 170 16.17 -19.54 16.09
CA TRP A 170 16.39 -18.21 15.55
C TRP A 170 17.42 -18.28 14.43
N LYS A 171 17.17 -17.52 13.37
CA LYS A 171 18.16 -17.27 12.31
C LYS A 171 18.26 -15.76 12.15
N LYS A 172 19.45 -15.22 12.42
CA LYS A 172 19.78 -13.86 12.03
C LYS A 172 20.03 -13.91 10.53
N THR A 173 19.04 -13.49 9.78
CA THR A 173 19.16 -13.45 8.32
C THR A 173 20.11 -12.30 7.97
N GLU A 174 20.81 -12.38 6.84
CA GLU A 174 21.47 -11.23 6.19
C GLU A 174 20.42 -10.21 5.65
N MET A 175 19.30 -10.06 6.36
CA MET A 175 18.18 -9.19 6.04
C MET A 175 18.56 -7.72 6.16
N LYS A 176 19.66 -7.38 6.85
CA LYS A 176 20.19 -6.03 6.82
C LYS A 176 20.57 -5.60 5.40
N GLU A 177 21.24 -6.47 4.64
CA GLU A 177 21.63 -6.14 3.26
C GLU A 177 20.41 -6.02 2.33
N ILE A 178 19.40 -6.89 2.53
CA ILE A 178 18.14 -6.84 1.78
C ILE A 178 17.33 -5.59 2.15
N ALA A 179 17.25 -5.23 3.44
CA ALA A 179 16.58 -4.03 3.91
C ALA A 179 17.27 -2.76 3.41
N ASP A 180 18.61 -2.71 3.51
CA ASP A 180 19.43 -1.60 3.00
C ASP A 180 19.26 -1.45 1.47
N HIS A 181 19.18 -2.57 0.73
CA HIS A 181 18.91 -2.56 -0.71
C HIS A 181 17.51 -2.05 -1.03
N HIS A 182 16.49 -2.49 -0.28
CA HIS A 182 15.11 -2.06 -0.49
C HIS A 182 14.90 -0.58 -0.13
N ASP A 183 15.51 -0.09 0.95
CA ASP A 183 15.51 1.33 1.31
C ASP A 183 16.21 2.19 0.26
N CYS A 184 17.29 1.67 -0.35
CA CYS A 184 17.94 2.33 -1.48
C CYS A 184 16.99 2.45 -2.69
N GLN A 185 16.28 1.37 -3.04
CA GLN A 185 15.31 1.39 -4.14
C GLN A 185 14.14 2.36 -3.87
N ILE A 186 13.60 2.39 -2.65
CA ILE A 186 12.53 3.32 -2.28
C ILE A 186 13.01 4.77 -2.41
N LYS A 187 14.22 5.09 -1.91
CA LYS A 187 14.79 6.44 -2.03
C LYS A 187 14.96 6.83 -3.49
N GLN A 188 15.47 5.93 -4.33
CA GLN A 188 15.62 6.18 -5.77
C GLN A 188 14.27 6.43 -6.45
N ALA A 189 13.24 5.65 -6.13
CA ALA A 189 11.89 5.83 -6.67
C ALA A 189 11.28 7.18 -6.24
N GLN A 190 11.44 7.56 -4.96
CA GLN A 190 10.97 8.85 -4.44
C GLN A 190 11.70 10.04 -5.06
N GLU A 191 13.02 9.93 -5.26
CA GLU A 191 13.81 10.96 -5.94
C GLU A 191 13.40 11.10 -7.42
N GLU A 192 13.14 9.99 -8.11
CA GLU A 192 12.66 10.00 -9.48
C GLU A 192 11.27 10.64 -9.60
N GLU A 193 10.34 10.30 -8.69
CA GLU A 193 9.01 10.91 -8.64
C GLU A 193 9.10 12.41 -8.33
N ALA A 194 9.91 12.80 -7.35
CA ALA A 194 10.16 14.21 -7.04
C ALA A 194 10.77 14.97 -8.24
N ARG A 195 11.64 14.32 -9.02
CA ARG A 195 12.19 14.90 -10.25
C ARG A 195 11.10 15.13 -11.29
N LYS A 196 10.24 14.13 -11.54
CA LYS A 196 9.10 14.25 -12.47
C LYS A 196 8.13 15.37 -12.07
N VAL A 197 7.84 15.51 -10.78
CA VAL A 197 6.99 16.60 -10.26
C VAL A 197 7.62 17.97 -10.51
N ARG A 198 8.93 18.12 -10.27
CA ARG A 198 9.64 19.39 -10.54
C ARG A 198 9.65 19.73 -12.03
N GLU A 199 9.87 18.75 -12.90
CA GLU A 199 9.82 18.93 -14.35
C GLU A 199 8.42 19.35 -14.82
N ALA A 200 7.36 18.72 -14.30
CA ALA A 200 5.98 19.09 -14.59
C ALA A 200 5.63 20.51 -14.13
N GLN A 201 6.05 20.89 -12.91
CA GLN A 201 5.86 22.25 -12.39
C GLN A 201 6.61 23.30 -13.22
N ALA A 202 7.84 23.00 -13.65
CA ALA A 202 8.61 23.89 -14.52
C ALA A 202 7.93 24.07 -15.89
N ALA A 203 7.40 22.98 -16.46
CA ALA A 203 6.66 23.02 -17.71
C ALA A 203 5.36 23.84 -17.59
N GLN A 204 4.61 23.69 -16.49
CA GLN A 204 3.41 24.47 -16.22
C GLN A 204 3.73 25.97 -16.09
N LYS A 205 4.76 26.32 -15.31
CA LYS A 205 5.20 27.71 -15.15
C LYS A 205 5.60 28.34 -16.49
N ALA A 206 6.29 27.60 -17.35
CA ALA A 206 6.64 28.07 -18.69
C ALA A 206 5.42 28.29 -19.60
N GLN A 207 4.32 27.55 -19.40
CA GLN A 207 3.06 27.81 -20.11
C GLN A 207 2.35 29.05 -19.56
N GLU A 208 2.34 29.25 -18.25
CA GLU A 208 1.78 30.45 -17.61
C GLU A 208 2.51 31.72 -18.07
N ASP A 209 3.84 31.70 -18.10
CA ASP A 209 4.65 32.84 -18.57
C ASP A 209 4.35 33.19 -20.04
N LYS A 210 4.12 32.17 -20.90
CA LYS A 210 3.68 32.36 -22.29
C LYS A 210 2.30 33.01 -22.39
N LEU A 211 1.35 32.56 -21.57
CA LEU A 211 -0.01 33.12 -21.53
C LEU A 211 0.00 34.57 -21.06
N VAL A 212 0.81 34.90 -20.05
CA VAL A 212 1.00 36.28 -19.59
C VAL A 212 1.57 37.16 -20.70
N SER A 213 2.61 36.68 -21.41
CA SER A 213 3.19 37.40 -22.55
C SER A 213 2.17 37.64 -23.67
N LEU A 214 1.37 36.62 -24.02
CA LEU A 214 0.29 36.72 -25.01
C LEU A 214 -0.79 37.73 -24.57
N SER A 215 -1.18 37.73 -23.30
CA SER A 215 -2.15 38.67 -22.74
C SER A 215 -1.66 40.12 -22.83
N VAL A 216 -0.39 40.37 -22.50
CA VAL A 216 0.23 41.69 -22.65
C VAL A 216 0.25 42.14 -24.11
N ALA A 217 0.68 41.26 -25.03
CA ALA A 217 0.69 41.55 -26.46
C ALA A 217 -0.71 41.85 -27.00
N PHE A 218 -1.72 41.10 -26.57
CA PHE A 218 -3.12 41.31 -26.93
C PHE A 218 -3.63 42.68 -26.44
N ASN A 219 -3.36 43.04 -25.19
CA ASN A 219 -3.75 44.34 -24.63
C ASN A 219 -3.12 45.52 -25.39
N ILE A 220 -1.84 45.40 -25.77
CA ILE A 220 -1.16 46.42 -26.58
C ILE A 220 -1.82 46.53 -27.96
N ALA A 221 -2.09 45.41 -28.63
CA ALA A 221 -2.75 45.41 -29.93
C ALA A 221 -4.15 46.04 -29.88
N MET A 222 -4.92 45.72 -28.84
CA MET A 222 -6.23 46.31 -28.61
C MET A 222 -6.15 47.84 -28.41
N PHE A 223 -5.19 48.31 -27.62
CA PHE A 223 -4.98 49.74 -27.38
C PHE A 223 -4.61 50.49 -28.67
N LEU A 224 -3.72 49.92 -29.48
CA LEU A 224 -3.35 50.49 -30.78
C LEU A 224 -4.56 50.56 -31.73
N MET A 225 -5.41 49.54 -31.75
CA MET A 225 -6.63 49.56 -32.57
C MET A 225 -7.58 50.68 -32.15
N VAL A 226 -7.79 50.88 -30.84
CA VAL A 226 -8.62 51.99 -30.31
C VAL A 226 -8.05 53.35 -30.72
N LEU A 227 -6.72 53.53 -30.66
CA LEU A 227 -6.06 54.75 -31.12
C LEU A 227 -6.27 55.01 -32.61
N VAL A 228 -6.12 53.98 -33.45
CA VAL A 228 -6.37 54.10 -34.89
C VAL A 228 -7.81 54.53 -35.18
N VAL A 229 -8.79 53.90 -34.53
CA VAL A 229 -10.21 54.27 -34.66
C VAL A 229 -10.45 55.71 -34.23
N ALA A 230 -9.88 56.14 -33.09
CA ALA A 230 -10.01 57.51 -32.61
C ALA A 230 -9.40 58.53 -33.59
N LEU A 231 -8.23 58.23 -34.17
CA LEU A 231 -7.60 59.06 -35.19
C LEU A 231 -8.44 59.16 -36.47
N CYS A 232 -9.07 58.06 -36.90
CA CYS A 232 -10.01 58.06 -38.03
C CYS A 232 -11.25 58.92 -37.75
N ILE A 233 -11.81 58.87 -36.54
CA ILE A 233 -12.95 59.72 -36.14
C ILE A 233 -12.53 61.20 -36.11
N TRP A 234 -11.35 61.50 -35.57
CA TRP A 234 -10.80 62.86 -35.54
C TRP A 234 -10.62 63.39 -36.97
N SER A 235 -9.94 62.65 -37.85
CA SER A 235 -9.71 63.10 -39.22
C SER A 235 -11.02 63.32 -39.99
N ALA A 236 -12.01 62.44 -39.82
CA ALA A 236 -13.34 62.60 -40.42
C ALA A 236 -14.06 63.86 -39.91
N THR A 237 -14.02 64.14 -38.60
CA THR A 237 -14.64 65.34 -38.02
C THR A 237 -13.93 66.63 -38.45
N TYR A 238 -12.60 66.60 -38.57
CA TYR A 238 -11.81 67.71 -39.10
C TYR A 238 -12.16 67.99 -40.57
N PHE A 239 -12.21 66.95 -41.40
CA PHE A 239 -12.60 67.05 -42.81
C PHE A 239 -14.03 67.61 -42.95
N TYR A 240 -14.97 67.12 -42.15
CA TYR A 240 -16.34 67.63 -42.14
C TYR A 240 -16.41 69.13 -41.80
N ARG A 241 -15.66 69.58 -40.78
CA ARG A 241 -15.57 71.02 -40.45
C ARG A 241 -15.00 71.85 -41.59
N ALA A 242 -13.95 71.39 -42.25
CA ALA A 242 -13.35 72.09 -43.38
C ALA A 242 -14.34 72.24 -44.55
N VAL A 243 -15.10 71.19 -44.86
CA VAL A 243 -16.14 71.20 -45.89
C VAL A 243 -17.26 72.18 -45.53
N VAL A 244 -17.77 72.13 -44.29
CA VAL A 244 -18.82 73.05 -43.84
C VAL A 244 -18.36 74.50 -43.92
N LEU A 245 -17.12 74.80 -43.49
CA LEU A 245 -16.57 76.15 -43.59
C LEU A 245 -16.46 76.63 -45.03
N SER A 246 -16.11 75.75 -45.98
CA SER A 246 -16.02 76.11 -47.41
C SER A 246 -17.35 76.38 -48.10
N ILE A 247 -18.46 75.88 -47.55
CA ILE A 247 -19.81 76.10 -48.10
C ILE A 247 -20.40 77.43 -47.57
N VAL A 248 -20.00 77.86 -46.38
CA VAL A 248 -20.56 79.05 -45.71
C VAL A 248 -19.78 80.34 -46.02
N SER A 249 -18.55 80.23 -46.54
CA SER A 249 -17.72 81.34 -47.01
C SER A 249 -17.99 81.70 -48.47
#